data_AF-Q64TI0-F1
#
_entry.id   AF-Q64TI0-F1
#
_cell.length_a   1.000
_cell.length_b   1.000
_cell.length_c   1.000
_cell.angle_alpha   90.00
_cell.angle_beta   90.00
_cell.angle_gamma   90.00
#
_symmetry.space_group_name_H-M   'P 1'
#
loop_
_entity.id
_entity.type
_entity.pdbx_description
1 polymer ?
#
loop_
_entity_poly.entity_id
_entity_poly.type
_entity_poly.pdbx_seq_one_letter_code
_entity_poly.pdbx_strand_id
1 'polypeptide(L)'
;MTLAEVRYFLEGLGRRNRESWEQTRIIAYVIAQANSTKDLEPSDILCFPWEDEKEKKGQTTVTDAEMERLREKAKLIEKGINHG
;
A
#
# COMPACT_ATOMS: atom_id res chain seq x y z
N MET A 1 6.35 15.98 -21.02
CA MET A 1 5.14 15.63 -20.28
C MET A 1 4.20 14.85 -21.19
N THR A 2 4.19 13.53 -21.10
CA THR A 2 3.34 12.64 -21.90
C THR A 2 1.98 12.44 -21.22
N LEU A 3 0.98 11.98 -21.97
CA LEU A 3 -0.34 11.59 -21.40
C LEU A 3 -0.20 10.55 -20.28
N ALA A 4 0.78 9.66 -20.37
CA ALA A 4 1.08 8.70 -19.31
C ALA A 4 1.62 9.38 -18.05
N GLU A 5 2.54 10.33 -18.19
CA GLU A 5 3.07 11.11 -17.06
C GLU A 5 1.97 11.94 -16.38
N VAL A 6 1.06 12.55 -17.15
CA VAL A 6 -0.10 13.27 -16.60
C VAL A 6 -1.00 12.34 -15.81
N ARG A 7 -1.29 11.13 -16.34
CA ARG A 7 -2.11 10.14 -15.63
C ARG A 7 -1.48 9.73 -14.31
N TYR A 8 -0.19 9.38 -14.30
CA TYR A 8 0.53 9.01 -13.09
C TYR A 8 0.60 10.15 -12.07
N PHE A 9 0.74 11.39 -12.54
CA PHE A 9 0.71 12.56 -11.69
C PHE A 9 -0.66 12.71 -10.99
N LEU A 10 -1.76 12.59 -11.74
CA LEU A 10 -3.11 12.67 -11.18
C LEU A 10 -3.40 11.52 -10.21
N GLU A 11 -2.99 10.29 -10.54
CA GLU A 11 -3.09 9.12 -9.64
C GLU A 11 -2.29 9.31 -8.34
N GLY A 12 -1.12 9.95 -8.42
CA GLY A 12 -0.27 10.23 -7.25
C GLY A 12 -0.71 11.44 -6.42
N LEU A 13 -1.52 12.34 -6.98
CA LEU A 13 -1.88 13.61 -6.35
C LEU A 13 -2.59 13.41 -5.00
N GLY A 14 -3.49 12.43 -4.92
CA GLY A 14 -4.18 12.08 -3.68
C GLY A 14 -3.26 11.54 -2.57
N ARG A 15 -2.08 11.00 -2.92
CA ARG A 15 -1.12 10.46 -1.94
C ARG A 15 -0.29 11.56 -1.26
N ARG A 16 -0.19 12.73 -1.87
CA ARG A 16 0.63 13.84 -1.36
C ARG A 16 0.15 14.35 -0.01
N ASN A 17 -1.16 14.30 0.24
CA ASN A 17 -1.75 14.77 1.48
C ASN A 17 -1.96 13.65 2.51
N ARG A 18 -1.50 12.43 2.21
CA ARG A 18 -1.73 11.25 3.03
C ARG A 18 -1.20 11.43 4.45
N GLU A 19 0.00 11.99 4.60
CA GLU A 19 0.58 12.25 5.92
C GLU A 19 -0.28 13.22 6.75
N SER A 20 -0.72 14.32 6.14
CA SER A 20 -1.59 15.30 6.82
C SER A 20 -2.94 14.69 7.22
N TRP A 21 -3.50 13.82 6.37
CA TRP A 21 -4.72 13.09 6.67
C TRP A 21 -4.51 12.11 7.83
N GLU A 22 -3.43 11.33 7.82
CA GLU A 22 -3.08 10.41 8.91
C GLU A 22 -2.83 11.15 10.23
N GLN A 23 -2.12 12.28 10.20
CA GLN A 23 -1.91 13.13 11.37
C GLN A 23 -3.25 13.61 11.95
N THR A 24 -4.16 14.06 11.08
CA THR A 24 -5.50 14.51 11.49
C THR A 24 -6.27 13.37 12.14
N ARG A 25 -6.22 12.16 11.56
CA ARG A 25 -6.86 10.97 12.11
C ARG A 25 -6.31 10.61 13.50
N ILE A 26 -4.99 10.67 13.69
CA ILE A 26 -4.37 10.39 15.00
C ILE A 26 -4.84 11.41 16.05
N ILE A 27 -4.86 12.71 15.71
CA ILE A 27 -5.32 13.75 16.63
C ILE A 27 -6.79 13.50 17.03
N ALA A 28 -7.66 13.26 16.05
CA ALA A 28 -9.07 12.98 16.30
C ALA A 28 -9.28 11.69 17.11
N TYR A 29 -8.50 10.65 16.82
CA TYR A 29 -8.51 9.38 17.55
C TYR A 29 -8.12 9.56 19.01
N VAL A 30 -7.02 10.26 19.31
CA VAL A 30 -6.60 10.51 20.70
C VAL A 30 -7.69 11.26 21.47
N ILE A 31 -8.31 12.27 20.84
CA ILE A 31 -9.41 13.02 21.46
C ILE A 31 -10.62 12.11 21.72
N ALA A 32 -11.03 11.31 20.73
CA ALA A 32 -12.18 10.42 20.86
C ALA A 32 -11.93 9.33 21.91
N GLN A 33 -10.78 8.68 21.87
CA GLN A 33 -10.40 7.62 22.81
C GLN A 33 -10.29 8.14 24.25
N ALA A 34 -9.77 9.36 24.45
CA ALA A 34 -9.69 9.97 25.78
C ALA A 34 -11.07 10.30 26.38
N ASN A 35 -12.10 10.46 25.55
CA ASN A 35 -13.47 10.78 25.97
C ASN A 35 -14.44 9.60 25.84
N SER A 36 -13.93 8.41 25.51
CA SER A 36 -14.70 7.20 25.29
C SER A 36 -14.27 6.11 26.26
N THR A 37 -15.22 5.28 26.69
CA THR A 37 -14.92 4.04 27.42
C THR A 37 -14.79 2.82 26.50
N LYS A 38 -15.10 3.00 25.20
CA LYS A 38 -14.91 1.99 24.17
C LYS A 38 -13.46 2.01 23.71
N ASP A 39 -12.94 0.84 23.39
CA ASP A 39 -11.70 0.70 22.64
C ASP A 39 -12.02 0.95 21.17
N LEU A 40 -11.50 2.06 20.63
CA LEU A 40 -11.73 2.48 19.26
C LEU A 40 -10.52 2.11 18.40
N GLU A 41 -10.75 1.86 17.12
CA GLU A 41 -9.68 1.85 16.13
C GLU A 41 -9.60 3.20 15.41
N PRO A 42 -8.42 3.63 14.92
CA PRO A 42 -8.31 4.86 14.13
C PRO A 42 -9.26 4.88 12.91
N SER A 43 -9.53 3.72 12.32
CA SER A 43 -10.49 3.49 11.22
C SER A 43 -11.93 3.82 11.61
N ASP A 44 -12.32 3.66 12.88
CA ASP A 44 -13.66 4.02 13.38
C ASP A 44 -13.87 5.54 13.40
N ILE A 45 -12.78 6.31 13.47
CA ILE A 45 -12.81 7.77 13.50
C ILE A 45 -12.86 8.32 12.07
N LEU A 46 -11.95 7.84 11.24
CA LEU A 46 -11.84 8.28 9.85
C LEU A 46 -11.25 7.16 8.99
N CYS A 47 -12.11 6.57 8.16
CA CYS A 47 -11.73 5.55 7.19
C CYS A 47 -11.20 6.20 5.91
N PHE A 48 -10.06 5.70 5.40
CA PHE A 48 -9.46 6.23 4.18
C PHE A 48 -9.76 5.40 2.94
N PRO A 49 -9.89 6.04 1.75
CA PRO A 49 -10.15 5.33 0.50
C PRO A 49 -9.11 4.26 0.11
N TRP A 50 -7.88 4.37 0.62
CA TRP A 50 -6.79 3.42 0.36
C TRP A 50 -6.72 2.27 1.36
N GLU A 51 -7.62 2.21 2.33
CA GLU A 51 -7.75 1.09 3.27
C GLU A 51 -8.60 -0.03 2.65
N ASP A 52 -9.62 0.33 1.86
CA ASP A 52 -10.35 -0.62 1.00
C ASP A 52 -9.44 -1.27 -0.06
N GLU A 53 -8.41 -0.56 -0.52
CA GLU A 53 -7.40 -1.14 -1.41
C GLU A 53 -6.50 -2.18 -0.71
N LYS A 54 -6.31 -2.09 0.61
CA LYS A 54 -5.53 -3.09 1.35
C LYS A 54 -6.28 -4.42 1.44
N GLU A 55 -7.61 -4.40 1.59
CA GLU A 55 -8.42 -5.63 1.49
C GLU A 55 -8.34 -6.27 0.10
N LYS A 56 -8.34 -5.46 -0.97
CA LYS A 56 -8.13 -5.96 -2.34
C LYS A 56 -6.71 -6.47 -2.59
N LYS A 57 -5.70 -5.98 -1.85
CA LYS A 57 -4.30 -6.45 -1.88
C LYS A 57 -4.03 -7.64 -0.96
N GLY A 58 -5.06 -8.25 -0.38
CA GLY A 58 -4.95 -9.56 0.30
C GLY A 58 -4.46 -10.70 -0.62
N GLN A 59 -4.39 -10.49 -1.94
CA GLN A 59 -3.84 -11.46 -2.90
C GLN A 59 -2.34 -11.28 -3.22
N THR A 60 -1.56 -10.63 -2.34
CA THR A 60 -0.08 -10.63 -2.45
C THR A 60 0.59 -11.54 -1.41
N THR A 61 -0.03 -12.65 -1.04
CA THR A 61 0.71 -13.76 -0.43
C THR A 61 1.48 -14.48 -1.54
N VAL A 62 2.78 -14.22 -1.68
CA VAL A 62 3.64 -15.02 -2.56
C VAL A 62 3.63 -16.44 -2.00
N THR A 63 2.95 -17.36 -2.67
CA THR A 63 2.98 -18.78 -2.31
C THR A 63 4.38 -19.34 -2.55
N ASP A 64 4.80 -20.34 -1.78
CA ASP A 64 6.11 -20.97 -1.94
C ASP A 64 6.35 -21.47 -3.38
N ALA A 65 5.29 -21.92 -4.06
CA ALA A 65 5.32 -22.30 -5.47
C ALA A 65 5.69 -21.14 -6.41
N GLU A 66 5.22 -19.92 -6.11
CA GLU A 66 5.56 -18.72 -6.88
C GLU A 66 7.02 -18.31 -6.64
N MET A 67 7.51 -18.46 -5.39
CA MET A 67 8.94 -18.27 -5.08
C MET A 67 9.84 -19.22 -5.85
N GLU A 68 9.49 -20.52 -5.94
CA GLU A 68 10.31 -21.49 -6.67
C GLU A 68 10.36 -21.18 -8.17
N ARG A 69 9.20 -20.85 -8.76
CA ARG A 69 9.12 -20.40 -10.16
C ARG A 69 10.01 -19.18 -10.44
N LEU A 70 10.02 -18.21 -9.53
CA LEU A 70 10.85 -17.01 -9.66
C LEU A 70 12.34 -17.35 -9.56
N ARG A 71 12.73 -18.28 -8.68
CA ARG A 71 14.11 -18.77 -8.56
C ARG A 71 14.58 -19.48 -9.83
N GLU A 72 13.73 -20.29 -10.46
CA GLU A 72 14.06 -20.94 -11.73
C GLU A 72 14.26 -19.93 -12.86
N LYS A 73 13.38 -18.92 -12.96
CA LYS A 73 13.53 -17.83 -13.93
C LYS A 73 14.82 -17.05 -13.71
N ALA A 74 15.19 -16.77 -12.46
CA ALA A 74 16.45 -16.09 -12.13
C ALA A 74 17.67 -16.90 -12.59
N LYS A 75 17.68 -18.23 -12.36
CA LYS A 75 18.77 -19.12 -12.81
C LYS A 75 18.92 -19.16 -14.34
N LEU A 76 17.81 -19.10 -15.08
CA LEU A 76 17.84 -19.04 -16.55
C LEU A 76 18.47 -17.75 -17.05
N ILE A 77 18.14 -16.62 -16.42
CA ILE A 77 18.72 -15.31 -16.73
C ILE A 77 20.22 -15.29 -16.42
N GLU A 78 20.62 -15.82 -15.25
CA GLU A 78 22.03 -15.94 -14.86
C GLU A 78 22.85 -16.73 -15.89
N LYS A 79 22.32 -17.87 -16.36
CA LYS A 79 22.97 -18.66 -17.41
C LYS A 79 23.09 -17.92 -18.74
N GLY A 80 22.10 -17.11 -19.10
CA GLY A 80 22.14 -16.26 -20.29
C GLY A 80 23.18 -15.13 -20.19
N ILE A 81 23.43 -14.60 -19.00
CA ILE A 81 24.43 -13.56 -18.74
C ILE A 81 25.84 -14.15 -18.72
N ASN A 82 26.04 -15.34 -18.16
CA ASN A 82 27.36 -15.98 -18.07
C ASN A 82 27.83 -16.64 -19.39
N HIS A 83 27.03 -16.56 -20.46
CA HIS A 83 27.36 -17.10 -21.79
C HIS A 83 27.37 -16.02 -22.89
N GLY A 84 27.33 -14.74 -22.50
CA GLY A 84 27.63 -13.59 -23.37
C GLY A 84 28.97 -12.96 -22.99
#